data_AF-A0A7C0VHT7-F1
#
_entry.id   AF-A0A7C0VHT7-F1
#
_cell.length_a   1.000
_cell.length_b   1.000
_cell.length_c   1.000
_cell.angle_alpha   90.00
_cell.angle_beta   90.00
_cell.angle_gamma   90.00
#
_symmetry.space_group_name_H-M   'P 1'
#
loop_
_entity.id
_entity.type
_entity.pdbx_description
1 polymer ?
#
loop_
_entity_poly.entity_id
_entity_poly.type
_entity_poly.pdbx_seq_one_letter_code
_entity_poly.pdbx_strand_id
1 'polypeptide(L)'
;MQIEHLAFFIVRNLLKEEKIIADDKINLIEQVAQLIYNEFQKEDELDQEVREILNKHIEKIRKENIEYQTMFRMIKTKLAKERNIVL
;
A
#
# COMPACT_ATOMS: atom_id res chain seq x y z
N MET A 1 -14.65 -5.67 -6.49
CA MET A 1 -15.74 -4.69 -6.25
C MET A 1 -15.28 -3.31 -5.77
N GLN A 2 -14.64 -3.13 -4.60
CA GLN A 2 -14.28 -1.77 -4.13
C GLN A 2 -13.16 -1.11 -4.93
N ILE A 3 -12.07 -1.83 -5.23
CA ILE A 3 -10.93 -1.30 -6.02
C ILE A 3 -11.36 -0.97 -7.45
N GLU A 4 -12.14 -1.83 -8.10
CA GLU A 4 -12.68 -1.59 -9.45
C GLU A 4 -13.56 -0.35 -9.48
N HIS A 5 -14.39 -0.14 -8.46
CA HIS A 5 -15.23 1.05 -8.35
C HIS A 5 -14.37 2.30 -8.18
N LEU A 6 -13.33 2.27 -7.34
CA LEU A 6 -12.39 3.38 -7.20
C LEU A 6 -11.68 3.69 -8.53
N ALA A 7 -11.16 2.66 -9.21
CA ALA A 7 -10.52 2.79 -10.52
C ALA A 7 -11.46 3.41 -11.55
N PHE A 8 -12.72 2.96 -11.57
CA PHE A 8 -13.76 3.54 -12.42
C PHE A 8 -13.95 5.05 -12.14
N PHE A 9 -14.06 5.44 -10.87
CA PHE A 9 -14.23 6.84 -10.49
C PHE A 9 -13.03 7.71 -10.88
N ILE A 10 -11.81 7.22 -10.67
CA ILE A 10 -10.57 7.90 -11.07
C ILE A 10 -10.56 8.13 -12.58
N VAL A 11 -10.71 7.06 -13.38
CA VAL A 11 -10.68 7.14 -14.85
C VAL A 11 -11.81 8.02 -15.36
N ARG A 12 -13.02 7.89 -14.80
CA ARG A 12 -14.17 8.71 -15.17
C ARG A 12 -13.90 10.20 -14.94
N ASN A 13 -13.35 10.57 -13.79
CA ASN A 13 -13.09 11.97 -13.48
C ASN A 13 -11.98 12.56 -14.35
N LEU A 14 -10.89 11.82 -14.57
CA LEU A 14 -9.79 12.25 -15.43
C LEU A 14 -10.23 12.48 -16.88
N LEU A 15 -11.10 11.61 -17.42
CA LEU A 15 -11.71 11.80 -18.74
C LEU A 15 -12.67 13.00 -18.77
N LYS A 16 -13.52 13.14 -17.73
CA LYS A 16 -14.49 14.23 -17.63
C LYS A 16 -13.82 15.61 -17.56
N GLU A 17 -12.67 15.70 -16.89
CA GLU A 17 -11.88 16.93 -16.77
C GLU A 17 -10.89 17.12 -17.92
N GLU A 18 -10.95 16.26 -18.95
CA GLU A 18 -10.08 16.30 -20.14
C GLU A 18 -8.58 16.28 -19.79
N LYS A 19 -8.21 15.66 -18.66
CA LYS A 19 -6.81 15.51 -18.22
C LYS A 19 -6.09 14.40 -18.97
N ILE A 20 -6.84 13.45 -19.50
CA ILE A 20 -6.35 12.32 -20.27
C ILE A 20 -7.29 12.06 -21.46
N ILE A 21 -6.77 11.34 -22.46
CA ILE A 21 -7.56 10.73 -23.53
C ILE A 21 -7.33 9.23 -23.42
N ALA A 22 -8.38 8.42 -23.61
CA ALA A 22 -8.31 6.97 -23.55
C ALA A 22 -9.04 6.36 -24.75
N ASP A 23 -8.32 5.54 -25.53
CA ASP A 23 -8.89 4.84 -26.68
C ASP A 23 -9.82 3.69 -26.24
N ASP A 24 -9.40 2.93 -25.22
CA ASP A 24 -10.20 1.90 -24.58
C ASP A 24 -10.34 2.19 -23.08
N LYS A 25 -11.50 2.74 -22.73
CA LYS A 25 -11.85 3.09 -21.35
C LYS A 25 -11.92 1.87 -20.45
N ILE A 26 -12.41 0.73 -20.93
CA ILE A 26 -12.62 -0.47 -20.09
C ILE A 26 -11.27 -1.03 -19.69
N ASN A 27 -10.39 -1.23 -20.68
CA ASN A 27 -9.02 -1.68 -20.43
C ASN A 27 -8.25 -0.72 -19.50
N LEU A 28 -8.41 0.60 -19.66
CA LEU A 28 -7.78 1.56 -18.75
C LEU A 28 -8.26 1.42 -17.30
N ILE A 29 -9.56 1.18 -17.07
CA ILE A 29 -10.11 0.94 -15.73
C ILE A 29 -9.50 -0.32 -15.12
N GLU A 30 -9.38 -1.40 -15.89
CA GLU A 30 -8.77 -2.66 -15.44
C GLU A 30 -7.30 -2.46 -15.07
N GLN A 31 -6.53 -1.74 -15.90
CA GLN A 31 -5.13 -1.42 -15.62
C GLN A 31 -4.98 -0.59 -14.34
N VAL A 32 -5.83 0.43 -14.14
CA VAL A 32 -5.81 1.24 -12.92
C VAL A 32 -6.19 0.40 -11.71
N ALA A 33 -7.20 -0.48 -11.83
CA ALA A 33 -7.59 -1.38 -10.74
C ALA A 33 -6.46 -2.34 -10.37
N GLN A 34 -5.78 -2.93 -11.37
CA GLN A 34 -4.65 -3.82 -11.16
C GLN A 34 -3.46 -3.07 -10.54
N LEU A 35 -3.18 -1.86 -10.99
CA LEU A 35 -2.13 -1.02 -10.42
C LEU A 35 -2.41 -0.74 -8.94
N ILE A 36 -3.62 -0.30 -8.60
CA ILE A 36 -4.02 -0.07 -7.22
C ILE A 36 -3.87 -1.35 -6.39
N TYR A 37 -4.38 -2.47 -6.89
CA TYR A 37 -4.27 -3.76 -6.21
C TYR A 37 -2.82 -4.15 -5.94
N ASN A 38 -1.92 -4.00 -6.92
CA ASN A 38 -0.51 -4.31 -6.76
C ASN A 38 0.16 -3.42 -5.70
N GLU A 39 -0.20 -2.14 -5.61
CA GLU A 39 0.32 -1.25 -4.57
C GLU A 39 -0.17 -1.65 -3.17
N PHE A 40 -1.45 -2.01 -3.03
CA PHE A 40 -1.96 -2.55 -1.76
C PHE A 40 -1.25 -3.85 -1.35
N GLN A 41 -0.97 -4.75 -2.30
CA GLN A 41 -0.25 -5.99 -1.99
C GLN A 41 1.19 -5.71 -1.51
N LYS A 42 1.90 -4.74 -2.10
CA LYS A 42 3.22 -4.34 -1.61
C LYS A 42 3.16 -3.80 -0.19
N GLU A 43 2.12 -3.04 0.16
CA GLU A 43 1.93 -2.54 1.52
C GLU A 43 1.64 -3.68 2.50
N ASP A 44 0.77 -4.63 2.13
CA ASP A 44 0.46 -5.81 2.96
C ASP A 44 1.71 -6.67 3.21
N GLU A 45 2.53 -6.89 2.17
CA GLU A 45 3.81 -7.60 2.28
C GLU A 45 4.79 -6.88 3.23
N LEU A 46 4.89 -5.55 3.12
CA LEU A 46 5.71 -4.74 4.01
C LEU A 46 5.24 -4.87 5.46
N ASP A 47 3.93 -4.80 5.70
CA ASP A 47 3.35 -4.94 7.04
C ASP A 47 3.62 -6.32 7.64
N GLN A 48 3.50 -7.37 6.82
CA GLN A 48 3.78 -8.74 7.24
C GLN A 48 5.26 -8.90 7.61
N GLU A 49 6.18 -8.36 6.82
CA GLU A 49 7.61 -8.41 7.12
C GLU A 49 7.95 -7.68 8.43
N VAL A 50 7.36 -6.50 8.65
CA VAL A 50 7.53 -5.76 9.91
C VAL A 50 7.06 -6.61 11.10
N ARG A 51 5.91 -7.29 10.98
CA ARG A 51 5.40 -8.18 12.04
C ARG A 51 6.37 -9.32 12.31
N GLU A 52 6.94 -9.93 11.28
CA GLU A 52 7.91 -11.01 11.41
C GLU A 52 9.19 -10.56 12.12
N ILE A 53 9.70 -9.36 11.80
CA ILE A 53 10.85 -8.77 12.49
C ILE A 53 10.53 -8.55 13.97
N LEU A 54 9.37 -7.98 14.28
CA LEU A 54 8.97 -7.72 15.67
C LEU A 54 8.76 -9.01 16.46
N ASN A 55 8.15 -10.03 15.84
CA ASN A 55 7.89 -11.32 16.47
C ASN A 55 9.18 -12.02 16.90
N LYS A 56 10.27 -11.89 16.14
CA LYS A 56 11.60 -12.40 16.52
C LYS A 56 12.17 -11.73 17.79
N HIS A 57 11.66 -10.57 18.18
CA HIS A 57 12.14 -9.79 19.32
C HIS A 57 11.07 -9.55 20.39
N ILE A 58 9.96 -10.27 20.37
CA ILE A 58 8.78 -9.99 21.21
C ILE A 58 9.07 -10.05 22.71
N GLU A 59 9.91 -11.00 23.13
CA GLU A 59 10.29 -11.15 24.55
C GLU A 59 11.14 -9.97 25.04
N LYS A 60 11.99 -9.41 24.17
CA LYS A 60 12.76 -8.20 24.49
C LYS A 60 11.85 -6.97 24.57
N ILE A 61 10.93 -6.83 23.61
CA ILE A 61 9.94 -5.73 23.59
C ILE A 61 9.12 -5.73 24.88
N ARG A 62 8.64 -6.90 25.32
CA ARG A 62 7.91 -7.07 26.57
C ARG A 62 8.77 -6.74 27.79
N LYS A 63 9.98 -7.29 27.86
CA LYS A 63 10.90 -7.08 28.99
C LYS A 63 11.29 -5.61 29.17
N GLU A 64 11.44 -4.87 28.07
CA GLU A 64 11.82 -3.45 28.07
C GLU A 64 10.61 -2.50 28.11
N ASN A 65 9.38 -3.02 28.26
CA ASN A 65 8.13 -2.23 28.24
C ASN A 65 8.02 -1.31 27.00
N ILE A 66 8.50 -1.78 25.85
CA ILE A 66 8.46 -1.01 24.60
C ILE A 66 7.09 -1.18 23.96
N GLU A 67 6.52 -0.07 23.49
CA GLU A 67 5.25 -0.09 22.77
C GLU A 67 5.40 -0.68 21.35
N TYR A 68 4.76 -1.82 21.11
CA TYR A 68 4.77 -2.53 19.83
C TYR A 68 4.36 -1.64 18.64
N GLN A 69 3.32 -0.83 18.81
CA GLN A 69 2.80 0.07 17.76
C GLN A 69 3.81 1.13 17.34
N THR A 70 4.60 1.62 18.29
CA THR A 70 5.66 2.59 17.99
C THR A 70 6.81 1.91 17.23
N MET A 71 7.22 0.71 17.64
CA MET A 71 8.24 -0.06 16.91
C MET A 71 7.79 -0.45 15.50
N PHE A 72 6.52 -0.86 15.34
CA PHE A 72 5.93 -1.17 14.05
C PHE A 72 6.05 0.01 13.08
N ARG A 73 5.60 1.20 13.49
CA ARG A 73 5.70 2.41 12.66
C ARG A 73 7.14 2.76 12.32
N MET A 74 8.06 2.66 13.28
CA MET A 74 9.48 2.95 13.06
C MET A 74 10.12 2.00 12.04
N ILE A 75 9.90 0.70 12.18
CA ILE A 75 10.45 -0.31 11.27
C ILE A 75 9.79 -0.22 9.89
N LYS A 76 8.46 -0.06 9.81
CA LYS A 76 7.72 0.15 8.54
C LYS A 76 8.29 1.35 7.79
N THR A 77 8.47 2.49 8.47
CA THR A 77 9.05 3.70 7.86
C THR A 77 10.48 3.48 7.37
N LYS A 78 11.30 2.76 8.13
CA LYS A 78 12.68 2.46 7.75
C LYS A 78 12.73 1.57 6.50
N LEU A 79 12.00 0.46 6.50
CA LEU A 79 11.95 -0.47 5.38
C LEU A 79 11.36 0.16 4.12
N ALA A 80 10.31 0.98 4.26
CA ALA A 80 9.75 1.71 3.13
C ALA A 80 10.78 2.63 2.47
N LYS A 81 11.55 3.38 3.26
CA LYS A 81 12.63 4.24 2.75
C LYS A 81 13.73 3.44 2.05
N GLU A 82 14.16 2.32 2.63
CA GLU A 82 15.20 1.47 2.05
C GLU A 82 14.78 0.88 0.69
N ARG A 83 13.47 0.68 0.49
CA ARG A 83 12.90 0.09 -0.73
C ARG A 83 12.27 1.10 -1.69
N ASN A 84 12.36 2.40 -1.39
CA ASN A 84 11.67 3.46 -2.13
C ASN A 84 10.15 3.22 -2.27
N ILE A 85 9.53 2.61 -1.26
CA ILE A 85 8.08 2.46 -1.17
C ILE A 85 7.52 3.76 -0.61
N VAL A 86 6.48 4.30 -1.27
CA VAL A 86 5.74 5.45 -0.76
C VAL A 86 4.66 4.95 0.20
N LEU A 87 4.65 5.48 1.42
CA LEU A 87 3.66 5.20 2.46
C LEU A 87 2.53 6.23 2.45
#